data_AF-A0A7Y5VX17-F1
#
_entry.id   AF-A0A7Y5VX17-F1
#
_cell.length_a   1.000
_cell.length_b   1.000
_cell.length_c   1.000
_cell.angle_alpha   90.00
_cell.angle_beta   90.00
_cell.angle_gamma   90.00
#
_symmetry.space_group_name_H-M   'P 1'
#
loop_
_entity.id
_entity.type
_entity.pdbx_description
1 polymer ?
#
loop_
_entity_poly.entity_id
_entity_poly.type
_entity_poly.pdbx_seq_one_letter_code
_entity_poly.pdbx_strand_id
1 'polypeptide(L)' 'MIFRLPLTIEVDRAEAEFSASRQIPLKLIYERGRWRAECQDPPVATLMCETLEEALRTAAREISADFARSG' A
#
# COMPACT_ATOMS: atom_id res chain seq x y z
N MET A 1 4.18 -14.57 -17.06
CA MET A 1 3.94 -15.14 -15.72
C MET A 1 3.08 -14.16 -14.93
N ILE A 2 2.11 -14.66 -14.15
CA ILE A 2 1.34 -13.84 -13.20
C ILE A 2 1.59 -14.43 -11.82
N PHE A 3 1.98 -13.60 -10.87
CA PHE A 3 2.11 -14.02 -9.48
C PHE A 3 1.68 -12.92 -8.52
N ARG A 4 1.45 -13.31 -7.27
CA ARG A 4 0.95 -12.44 -6.21
C ARG A 4 1.83 -12.60 -5.00
N LEU A 5 2.24 -11.49 -4.42
CA LEU A 5 3.05 -11.42 -3.21
C LEU A 5 2.22 -10.76 -2.10
N PRO A 6 1.62 -11.55 -1.20
CA PRO A 6 1.05 -11.00 0.02
C PRO A 6 2.19 -10.57 0.95
N LEU A 7 2.08 -9.37 1.50
CA LEU A 7 3.02 -8.82 2.48
C LEU A 7 2.28 -7.91 3.46
N THR A 8 2.89 -7.64 4.60
CA THR A 8 2.39 -6.67 5.56
C THR A 8 3.33 -5.48 5.58
N ILE A 9 2.80 -4.27 5.42
CA ILE A 9 3.55 -3.04 5.62
C ILE A 9 3.14 -2.37 6.93
N GLU A 10 4.05 -1.60 7.52
CA GLU A 10 3.74 -0.71 8.63
C GLU A 10 3.65 0.71 8.09
N VAL A 11 2.60 1.43 8.48
CA VAL A 11 2.35 2.81 8.07
C VAL A 11 2.04 3.65 9.30
N ASP A 12 2.72 4.77 9.44
CA ASP A 12 2.52 5.70 10.55
C ASP A 12 1.29 6.60 10.29
N ARG A 13 0.51 6.86 11.35
CA ARG A 13 -0.46 7.96 11.36
C ARG A 13 0.27 9.27 11.69
N ALA A 14 -0.05 10.32 10.93
CA ALA A 14 0.57 11.63 11.08
C ALA A 14 0.02 12.47 12.26
N GLU A 15 -0.94 11.94 13.04
CA GLU A 15 -1.67 12.74 14.03
C GLU A 15 -1.44 12.30 15.49
N ALA A 16 -0.93 13.29 16.24
CA ALA A 16 -0.92 13.48 17.70
C ALA A 16 -0.02 12.57 18.57
N GLU A 17 1.06 13.17 19.11
CA GLU A 17 1.94 12.84 20.27
C GLU A 17 2.42 11.39 20.49
N PHE A 18 1.87 10.41 19.79
CA PHE A 18 2.17 8.99 19.82
C PHE A 18 2.08 8.47 18.39
N SER A 19 3.22 8.09 17.81
CA SER A 19 3.27 7.42 16.50
C SER A 19 2.59 6.06 16.60
N ALA A 20 1.29 6.01 16.31
CA ALA A 20 0.58 4.75 16.14
C ALA A 20 0.89 4.23 14.73
N SER A 21 1.75 3.21 14.65
CA SER A 21 1.95 2.44 13.42
C SER A 21 0.82 1.43 13.27
N ARG A 22 0.29 1.29 12.05
CA ARG A 22 -0.72 0.28 11.72
C ARG A 22 -0.12 -0.72 10.73
N GLN A 23 -0.27 -2.01 11.05
CA GLN A 23 0.06 -3.10 10.15
C GLN A 23 -1.04 -3.30 9.10
N ILE A 24 -0.67 -3.20 7.84
CA ILE A 24 -1.59 -3.22 6.70
C ILE A 24 -1.24 -4.37 5.76
N PRO A 25 -2.12 -5.37 5.61
CA PRO A 25 -1.98 -6.39 4.59
C PRO A 25 -2.07 -5.78 3.20
N LEU A 26 -1.00 -5.92 2.44
CA LEU A 26 -0.88 -5.47 1.06
C LEU A 26 -0.67 -6.68 0.15
N LYS A 27 -1.28 -6.65 -1.03
CA LYS A 27 -1.06 -7.63 -2.09
C LYS A 27 -0.39 -6.95 -3.27
N LEU A 28 0.85 -7.31 -3.55
CA LEU A 28 1.50 -6.98 -4.81
C LEU A 28 1.12 -8.00 -5.87
N ILE A 29 0.79 -7.52 -7.06
CA ILE A 29 0.43 -8.34 -8.21
C ILE A 29 1.41 -7.99 -9.32
N TYR A 30 2.10 -9.01 -9.84
CA TYR A 30 2.90 -8.90 -11.04
C TYR A 30 2.16 -9.52 -12.21
N GLU A 31 1.91 -8.73 -13.25
CA GLU A 31 1.25 -9.18 -14.47
C GLU A 31 1.87 -8.48 -15.68
N ARG A 32 2.23 -9.26 -16.71
CA ARG A 32 2.72 -8.76 -18.01
C ARG A 32 3.89 -7.77 -17.91
N GLY A 33 4.83 -8.00 -16.98
CA GLY A 33 5.98 -7.10 -16.82
C GLY A 33 5.76 -5.95 -15.85
N ARG A 34 4.53 -5.75 -15.36
CA ARG A 34 4.14 -4.61 -14.54
C ARG A 34 3.69 -5.04 -13.15
N TRP A 35 3.74 -4.09 -12.22
CA TRP A 35 3.38 -4.24 -10.83
C TRP A 35 2.15 -3.42 -10.49
N ARG A 36 1.31 -3.93 -9.59
CA ARG A 36 0.24 -3.19 -8.93
C ARG A 36 0.20 -3.60 -7.46
N ALA A 37 -0.14 -2.67 -6.58
CA ALA A 37 -0.42 -2.94 -5.18
C ALA A 37 -1.92 -2.80 -4.90
N GLU A 38 -2.46 -3.70 -4.07
CA GLU A 38 -3.86 -3.69 -3.61
C GLU A 38 -3.92 -3.85 -2.09
N CYS A 39 -4.80 -3.10 -1.45
CA CYS A 39 -5.18 -3.24 -0.05
C CYS A 39 -6.72 -3.20 0.05
N GLN A 40 -7.28 -3.97 0.99
CA GLN A 40 -8.72 -3.99 1.24
C GLN A 40 -9.13 -3.00 2.33
N ASP A 41 -8.27 -2.77 3.32
CA ASP A 41 -8.51 -1.88 4.45
C ASP A 41 -7.19 -1.16 4.84
N PRO A 42 -7.01 0.10 4.41
CA PRO A 42 -7.95 0.90 3.63
C PRO A 42 -8.03 0.46 2.16
N PRO A 43 -9.16 0.71 1.46
CA PRO A 43 -9.33 0.30 0.07
C PRO A 43 -8.40 1.10 -0.84
N VAL A 44 -7.32 0.46 -1.30
CA VAL A 44 -6.29 1.07 -2.15
C VAL A 44 -5.97 0.13 -3.30
N ALA A 45 -5.88 0.68 -4.51
CA ALA A 45 -5.45 -0.06 -5.69
C ALA A 45 -4.66 0.87 -6.60
N THR A 46 -3.36 0.60 -6.77
CA THR A 46 -2.50 1.45 -7.59
C THR A 46 -2.74 1.21 -9.08
N LEU A 47 -2.28 2.12 -9.93
CA LEU A 47 -2.10 1.84 -11.35
C LEU A 47 -0.99 0.80 -11.56
N MET A 48 -0.94 0.25 -12.78
CA MET A 48 0.15 -0.64 -13.21
C MET A 48 1.44 0.17 -13.45
N CYS A 49 2.50 -0.16 -12.73
CA CYS A 49 3.80 0.50 -12.81
C CYS A 49 4.92 -0.45 -13.21
N GLU A 50 6.08 0.09 -13.58
CA GLU A 50 7.20 -0.70 -14.10
C GLU A 50 7.97 -1.44 -12.98
N THR A 51 7.94 -0.90 -11.76
CA THR A 51 8.74 -1.41 -10.65
C THR A 51 7.90 -1.77 -9.43
N LEU A 52 8.38 -2.74 -8.67
CA LEU A 52 7.81 -3.14 -7.38
C LEU A 52 7.83 -1.97 -6.38
N GLU A 53 8.93 -1.20 -6.37
CA GLU A 53 9.11 -0.07 -5.46
C GLU A 53 8.08 1.04 -5.70
N GLU A 54 7.80 1.35 -6.97
CA GLU A 54 6.79 2.34 -7.33
C GLU A 54 5.38 1.93 -6.88
N ALA A 55 5.03 0.64 -7.03
CA ALA A 55 3.76 0.10 -6.54
C ALA A 55 3.66 0.25 -5.01
N LEU A 56 4.72 -0.13 -4.29
CA LEU A 56 4.77 -0.03 -2.82
C LEU A 56 4.65 1.41 -2.34
N ARG A 57 5.45 2.32 -2.90
CA ARG A 57 5.47 3.73 -2.49
C ARG A 57 4.12 4.41 -2.75
N THR A 58 3.50 4.10 -3.89
CA THR A 58 2.19 4.63 -4.26
C THR A 58 1.11 4.13 -3.30
N ALA A 59 1.07 2.82 -3.02
CA ALA A 59 0.12 2.27 -2.08
C ALA A 59 0.32 2.80 -0.66
N ALA A 60 1.55 2.84 -0.15
CA ALA A 60 1.84 3.38 1.18
C ALA A 60 1.37 4.82 1.31
N ARG A 61 1.64 5.68 0.31
CA ARG A 61 1.17 7.06 0.29
C ARG A 61 -0.36 7.16 0.30
N GLU A 62 -1.06 6.35 -0.48
CA GLU A 62 -2.52 6.36 -0.52
C GLU A 62 -3.14 5.87 0.79
N ILE A 63 -2.57 4.83 1.40
CA ILE A 63 -2.95 4.32 2.71
C ILE A 63 -2.74 5.39 3.79
N SER A 64 -1.58 6.06 3.82
CA SER A 64 -1.31 7.16 4.74
C SER A 64 -2.30 8.30 4.58
N ALA A 65 -2.61 8.69 3.34
CA ALA A 65 -3.57 9.74 3.04
C ALA A 65 -5.00 9.36 3.50
N ASP A 66 -5.35 8.08 3.41
CA ASP A 66 -6.64 7.60 3.90
C ASP A 66 -6.78 7.67 5.42
N PHE A 67 -5.71 7.33 6.14
CA PHE A 67 -5.70 7.49 7.60
C PHE A 67 -5.79 8.95 8.04
N ALA A 68 -5.19 9.87 7.30
CA ALA A 68 -5.31 11.30 7.58
C ALA A 68 -6.73 11.86 7.32
N ARG A 69 -7.55 11.20 6.50
CA ARG A 69 -8.95 11.60 6.26
C ARG A 69 -9.96 10.96 7.22
N SER A 70 -9.55 9.88 7.89
CA SER A 70 -10.40 9.06 8.74
C SER A 70 -10.15 9.26 10.24
N GLY A 71 -9.24 10.18 10.59
CA GLY A 71 -9.07 10.72 11.95
C GLY A 71 -9.95 11.95 12.14
#